data_AF-A0A7W1S8J0-F1
#
_entry.id   AF-A0A7W1S8J0-F1
#
_cell.length_a   1.000
_cell.length_b   1.000
_cell.length_c   1.000
_cell.angle_alpha   90.00
_cell.angle_beta   90.00
_cell.angle_gamma   90.00
#
_symmetry.space_group_name_H-M   'P 1'
#
loop_
_entity.id
_entity.type
_entity.pdbx_description
1 polymer ?
#
loop_
_entity_poly.entity_id
_entity_poly.type
_entity_poly.pdbx_seq_one_letter_code
_entity_poly.pdbx_strand_id
1 'polypeptide(L)'
;SAPRHRLLEAIEALYRRSLIDRGRDKGTFALQSVVLEYVTARLIVEVGEEIQSGKLDRLIEYGLELAHSREYVRQTQERLIVSMVLNQLRIRYRRPSEVEDRLTELLAHFRQTTEAEQGYAPANLLALLKILRGHLRGLDFSNLSIRRASLQGIDMQDASFSGAMILDSTFTQIFDALMAVAISPKGKYWAAASRSGEIWLWGADGLTLQRAWRAHVETVPTIAFSPDERTLATGSWDSTLKLWDLTLVSYSGQADTRA
;
A
#
# COMPACT_ATOMS: atom_id res chain seq x y z
N SER A 1 25.39 -10.63 13.72
CA SER A 1 26.23 -9.95 12.72
C SER A 1 27.13 -10.98 12.05
N ALA A 2 27.08 -11.12 10.72
CA ALA A 2 28.06 -11.96 10.04
C ALA A 2 29.44 -11.29 10.18
N PRO A 3 30.51 -12.02 10.55
CA PRO A 3 31.81 -11.42 10.72
C PRO A 3 32.36 -10.96 9.37
N ARG A 4 32.98 -9.77 9.34
CA ARG A 4 33.43 -9.05 8.12
C ARG A 4 34.26 -9.91 7.16
N HIS A 5 35.01 -10.89 7.67
CA HIS A 5 35.78 -11.84 6.86
C HIS A 5 34.89 -12.75 6.01
N ARG A 6 33.79 -13.30 6.57
CA ARG A 6 32.85 -14.16 5.82
C ARG A 6 32.12 -13.41 4.71
N LEU A 7 31.82 -12.13 4.94
CA LEU A 7 31.20 -11.28 3.92
C LEU A 7 32.16 -11.04 2.75
N LEU A 8 33.43 -10.77 3.03
CA LEU A 8 34.46 -10.57 2.00
C LEU A 8 34.72 -11.86 1.22
N GLU A 9 34.82 -13.01 1.91
CA GLU A 9 34.94 -14.33 1.27
C GLU A 9 33.73 -14.66 0.39
N ALA A 10 32.51 -14.37 0.84
CA ALA A 10 31.30 -14.58 0.04
C ALA A 10 31.27 -13.68 -1.20
N ILE A 11 31.61 -12.40 -1.07
CA ILE A 11 31.71 -11.46 -2.20
C ILE A 11 32.80 -11.93 -3.18
N GLU A 12 33.95 -12.36 -2.69
CA GLU A 12 35.04 -12.84 -3.53
C GLU A 12 34.67 -14.15 -4.25
N ALA A 13 33.99 -15.06 -3.57
CA ALA A 13 33.48 -16.30 -4.18
C ALA A 13 32.40 -16.02 -5.24
N LEU A 14 31.47 -15.09 -4.99
CA LEU A 14 30.46 -14.66 -5.96
C LEU A 14 31.09 -13.95 -7.16
N TYR A 15 32.12 -13.13 -6.95
CA TYR A 15 32.86 -12.46 -8.01
C TYR A 15 33.65 -13.46 -8.88
N ARG A 16 34.33 -14.44 -8.26
CA ARG A 16 35.04 -15.51 -8.98
C ARG A 16 34.11 -16.40 -9.81
N ARG A 17 32.86 -16.56 -9.37
CA ARG A 17 31.83 -17.32 -10.10
C ARG A 17 31.06 -16.47 -11.13
N SER A 18 31.48 -15.22 -11.35
CA SER A 18 30.80 -14.28 -12.25
C SER A 18 29.31 -14.12 -11.89
N LEU A 19 28.98 -14.08 -10.60
CA LEU A 19 27.59 -13.88 -10.17
C LEU A 19 27.30 -12.41 -9.83
N ILE A 20 28.34 -11.61 -9.61
CA ILE A 20 28.26 -10.18 -9.32
C ILE A 20 29.27 -9.37 -10.13
N ASP A 21 28.86 -8.18 -10.57
CA ASP A 21 29.68 -7.17 -11.21
C ASP A 21 29.94 -6.00 -10.25
N ARG A 22 31.03 -5.27 -10.46
CA ARG A 22 31.27 -4.01 -9.72
C ARG A 22 30.33 -2.94 -10.24
N GLY A 23 29.59 -2.31 -9.33
CA GLY A 23 28.73 -1.17 -9.65
C GLY A 23 29.53 0.09 -9.97
N ARG A 24 28.83 1.14 -10.41
CA ARG A 24 29.46 2.40 -10.84
C ARG A 24 30.16 3.15 -9.69
N ASP A 25 29.74 2.92 -8.45
CA ASP A 25 30.33 3.53 -7.26
C ASP A 25 31.29 2.56 -6.55
N LYS A 26 32.40 3.08 -6.01
CA LYS A 26 33.40 2.28 -5.30
C LYS A 26 32.75 1.50 -4.13
N GLY A 27 32.85 0.17 -4.18
CA GLY A 27 32.32 -0.72 -3.14
C GLY A 27 30.89 -1.20 -3.38
N THR A 28 30.23 -0.78 -4.46
CA THR A 28 28.95 -1.34 -4.87
C THR A 28 29.16 -2.58 -5.74
N PHE A 29 28.34 -3.60 -5.53
CA PHE A 29 28.28 -4.80 -6.37
C PHE A 29 26.84 -4.96 -6.83
N ALA A 30 26.66 -5.26 -8.11
CA ALA A 30 25.36 -5.63 -8.68
C ALA A 30 25.39 -7.11 -9.06
N LEU A 31 24.25 -7.80 -9.02
CA LEU A 31 24.17 -9.12 -9.64
C LEU A 31 24.42 -8.98 -11.15
N GLN A 32 25.08 -9.97 -11.75
CA GLN A 32 25.17 -10.03 -13.21
C GLN A 32 23.77 -10.08 -13.82
N SER A 33 23.60 -9.50 -15.01
CA SER A 33 22.30 -9.42 -15.69
C SER A 33 21.62 -10.79 -15.84
N VAL A 34 22.38 -11.84 -16.16
CA VAL A 34 21.87 -13.21 -16.29
C VAL A 34 21.42 -13.81 -14.95
N VAL A 35 22.12 -13.49 -13.87
CA VAL A 35 21.76 -13.97 -12.52
C VAL A 35 20.54 -13.20 -12.01
N LEU A 36 20.47 -11.90 -12.26
CA LEU A 36 19.31 -11.08 -11.95
C LEU A 36 18.07 -11.59 -12.69
N GLU A 37 18.21 -11.93 -13.98
CA GLU A 37 17.15 -12.55 -14.78
C GLU A 37 16.70 -13.89 -14.18
N TYR A 38 17.63 -14.78 -13.86
CA TYR A 38 17.30 -16.07 -13.24
C TYR A 38 16.61 -15.92 -11.87
N VAL A 39 17.14 -15.07 -11.00
CA VAL A 39 16.56 -14.82 -9.66
C VAL A 39 15.17 -14.20 -9.79
N THR A 40 14.98 -13.28 -10.74
CA THR A 40 13.67 -12.68 -11.01
C THR A 40 12.70 -13.72 -11.54
N ALA A 41 13.09 -14.54 -12.50
CA ALA A 41 12.26 -15.62 -13.05
C ALA A 41 11.86 -16.62 -11.96
N ARG A 42 12.79 -16.98 -11.08
CA ARG A 42 12.53 -17.87 -9.95
C ARG A 42 11.58 -17.25 -8.93
N LEU A 43 11.79 -15.99 -8.57
CA LEU A 43 10.88 -15.25 -7.68
C LEU A 43 9.45 -15.22 -8.24
N ILE A 44 9.30 -14.97 -9.54
CA ILE A 44 7.98 -14.97 -10.20
C ILE A 44 7.28 -16.32 -10.06
N VAL A 45 7.99 -17.42 -10.31
CA VAL A 45 7.44 -18.78 -10.21
C VAL A 45 7.06 -19.09 -8.77
N GLU A 46 7.96 -18.85 -7.81
CA GLU A 46 7.73 -19.12 -6.38
C GLU A 46 6.51 -18.32 -5.88
N VAL A 47 6.48 -17.00 -6.11
CA VAL A 47 5.35 -16.13 -5.71
C VAL A 47 4.02 -16.59 -6.34
N GLY A 48 4.04 -17.03 -7.61
CA GLY A 48 2.85 -17.56 -8.27
C GLY A 48 2.32 -18.83 -7.60
N GLU A 49 3.20 -19.74 -7.18
CA GLU A 49 2.86 -20.97 -6.46
C GLU A 49 2.42 -20.69 -5.01
N GLU A 50 3.02 -19.70 -4.35
CA GLU A 50 2.64 -19.23 -3.02
C GLU A 50 1.20 -18.70 -3.01
N ILE A 51 0.83 -17.83 -3.97
CA ILE A 51 -0.54 -17.29 -4.07
C ILE A 51 -1.56 -18.42 -4.29
N GLN A 52 -1.22 -19.43 -5.09
CA GLN A 52 -2.09 -20.57 -5.33
C GLN A 52 -2.24 -21.46 -4.08
N SER A 53 -1.13 -21.78 -3.41
CA SER A 53 -1.11 -22.68 -2.27
C SER A 53 -1.56 -22.03 -0.95
N GLY A 54 -1.46 -20.71 -0.84
CA GLY A 54 -1.74 -19.94 0.38
C GLY A 54 -0.59 -19.89 1.39
N LYS A 55 0.58 -20.46 1.06
CA LYS A 55 1.80 -20.36 1.89
C LYS A 55 2.66 -19.22 1.37
N LEU A 56 2.66 -18.08 2.06
CA LEU A 56 3.10 -16.80 1.50
C LEU A 56 4.46 -16.32 2.04
N ASP A 57 5.44 -17.21 2.16
CA ASP A 57 6.72 -16.90 2.81
C ASP A 57 7.48 -15.77 2.09
N ARG A 58 7.64 -15.87 0.76
CA ARG A 58 8.33 -14.85 -0.06
C ARG A 58 7.51 -13.58 -0.18
N LEU A 59 6.19 -13.72 -0.31
CA LEU A 59 5.27 -12.61 -0.45
C LEU A 59 5.21 -11.74 0.82
N ILE A 60 5.44 -12.32 2.00
CA ILE A 60 5.60 -11.63 3.28
C ILE A 60 7.00 -11.00 3.40
N GLU A 61 8.05 -11.72 2.99
CA GLU A 61 9.45 -11.32 3.20
C GLU A 61 9.92 -10.20 2.25
N TYR A 62 9.49 -10.21 0.98
CA TYR A 62 10.02 -9.34 -0.07
C TYR A 62 8.93 -8.48 -0.73
N GLY A 63 9.17 -7.18 -0.85
CA GLY A 63 8.33 -6.28 -1.66
C GLY A 63 8.61 -6.42 -3.15
N LEU A 64 7.57 -6.69 -3.95
CA LEU A 64 7.64 -6.80 -5.42
C LEU A 64 7.80 -5.44 -6.10
N GLU A 65 7.26 -4.39 -5.49
CA GLU A 65 7.40 -2.99 -5.89
C GLU A 65 7.72 -2.18 -4.63
N LEU A 66 8.68 -1.26 -4.70
CA LEU A 66 9.07 -0.42 -3.55
C LEU A 66 8.87 1.06 -3.88
N ALA A 67 7.94 1.71 -3.18
CA ALA A 67 7.48 3.07 -3.40
C ALA A 67 8.57 4.16 -3.47
N HIS A 68 9.65 4.02 -2.69
CA HIS A 68 10.75 5.00 -2.66
C HIS A 68 11.82 4.78 -3.73
N SER A 69 11.66 3.78 -4.60
CA SER A 69 12.54 3.59 -5.74
C SER A 69 12.34 4.72 -6.75
N ARG A 70 13.38 5.05 -7.51
CA ARG A 70 13.25 6.02 -8.61
C ARG A 70 12.18 5.54 -9.59
N GLU A 71 11.43 6.46 -10.18
CA GLU A 71 10.27 6.15 -11.04
C GLU A 71 10.57 5.11 -12.12
N TYR A 72 11.71 5.23 -12.81
CA TYR A 72 12.11 4.25 -13.83
C TYR A 72 12.38 2.84 -13.26
N VAL A 73 12.90 2.75 -12.02
CA VAL A 73 13.13 1.47 -11.32
C VAL A 73 11.78 0.85 -10.96
N ARG A 74 10.84 1.67 -10.47
CA ARG A 74 9.49 1.25 -10.12
C ARG A 74 8.73 0.72 -11.34
N GLN A 75 8.76 1.44 -12.46
CA GLN A 75 8.18 0.98 -13.73
C GLN A 75 8.82 -0.33 -14.22
N THR A 76 10.13 -0.49 -14.00
CA THR A 76 10.82 -1.74 -14.33
C THR A 76 10.37 -2.89 -13.44
N GLN A 77 10.25 -2.68 -12.13
CA GLN A 77 9.73 -3.68 -11.18
C GLN A 77 8.29 -4.07 -11.50
N GLU A 78 7.43 -3.09 -11.79
CA GLU A 78 6.04 -3.32 -12.18
C GLU A 78 5.95 -4.18 -13.44
N ARG A 79 6.76 -3.88 -14.47
CA ARG A 79 6.75 -4.60 -15.75
C ARG A 79 7.38 -5.99 -15.66
N LEU A 80 8.53 -6.11 -14.98
CA LEU A 80 9.33 -7.34 -15.00
C LEU A 80 8.99 -8.29 -13.86
N ILE A 81 8.41 -7.81 -12.76
CA ILE A 81 8.06 -8.63 -11.59
C ILE A 81 6.55 -8.72 -11.47
N VAL A 82 5.87 -7.62 -11.11
CA VAL A 82 4.45 -7.64 -10.73
C VAL A 82 3.56 -8.11 -11.89
N SER A 83 3.76 -7.55 -13.08
CA SER A 83 3.02 -7.93 -14.30
C SER A 83 3.30 -9.37 -14.72
N MET A 84 4.53 -9.86 -14.53
CA MET A 84 4.91 -11.22 -14.88
C MET A 84 4.31 -12.25 -13.91
N VAL A 85 4.30 -11.96 -12.61
CA VAL A 85 3.56 -12.74 -11.61
C VAL A 85 2.08 -12.80 -11.99
N LEU A 86 1.47 -11.64 -12.28
CA LEU A 86 0.07 -11.58 -12.66
C LEU A 86 -0.23 -12.38 -13.93
N ASN A 87 0.62 -12.30 -14.96
CA ASN A 87 0.49 -13.10 -16.17
C ASN A 87 0.57 -14.60 -15.86
N GLN A 88 1.48 -15.01 -14.97
CA GLN A 88 1.59 -16.39 -14.53
C GLN A 88 0.34 -16.88 -13.80
N LEU A 89 -0.29 -16.04 -12.98
CA LEU A 89 -1.57 -16.36 -12.35
C LEU A 89 -2.67 -16.50 -13.40
N ARG A 90 -2.77 -15.56 -14.34
CA ARG A 90 -3.77 -15.59 -15.43
C ARG A 90 -3.68 -16.83 -16.32
N ILE A 91 -2.49 -17.42 -16.48
CA ILE A 91 -2.31 -18.68 -17.22
C ILE A 91 -2.80 -19.88 -16.41
N ARG A 92 -2.65 -19.85 -15.08
CA ARG A 92 -3.02 -20.96 -14.19
C ARG A 92 -4.50 -20.99 -13.83
N TYR A 93 -5.12 -19.83 -13.67
CA TYR A 93 -6.55 -19.70 -13.39
C TYR A 93 -7.35 -19.72 -14.70
N ARG A 94 -8.51 -20.40 -14.71
CA ARG A 94 -9.30 -20.56 -15.94
C ARG A 94 -10.08 -19.28 -16.26
N ARG A 95 -10.48 -18.54 -15.24
CA ARG A 95 -11.24 -17.29 -15.37
C ARG A 95 -10.45 -16.12 -14.77
N PRO A 96 -10.45 -14.94 -15.42
CA PRO A 96 -9.80 -13.75 -14.87
C PRO A 96 -10.32 -13.36 -13.47
N SER A 97 -11.61 -13.60 -13.19
CA SER A 97 -12.21 -13.31 -11.89
C SER A 97 -11.63 -14.16 -10.76
N GLU A 98 -11.24 -15.41 -11.03
CA GLU A 98 -10.67 -16.32 -10.01
C GLU A 98 -9.35 -15.78 -9.45
N VAL A 99 -8.59 -15.02 -10.25
CA VAL A 99 -7.37 -14.35 -9.77
C VAL A 99 -7.73 -13.25 -8.78
N GLU A 100 -8.72 -12.42 -9.10
CA GLU A 100 -9.21 -11.36 -8.21
C GLU A 100 -9.80 -11.93 -6.92
N ASP A 101 -10.64 -12.97 -7.04
CA ASP A 101 -11.24 -13.68 -5.91
C ASP A 101 -10.16 -14.24 -4.99
N ARG A 102 -9.11 -14.86 -5.56
CA ARG A 102 -8.00 -15.39 -4.77
C ARG A 102 -7.20 -14.29 -4.08
N LEU A 103 -6.86 -13.21 -4.77
CA LEU A 103 -6.11 -12.10 -4.17
C LEU A 103 -6.90 -11.43 -3.05
N THR A 104 -8.22 -11.26 -3.23
CA THR A 104 -9.10 -10.67 -2.21
C THR A 104 -9.34 -11.61 -1.01
N GLU A 105 -9.40 -12.92 -1.24
CA GLU A 105 -9.42 -13.94 -0.17
C GLU A 105 -8.15 -13.87 0.69
N LEU A 106 -6.97 -13.78 0.07
CA LEU A 106 -5.70 -13.64 0.78
C LEU A 106 -5.62 -12.33 1.57
N LEU A 107 -6.12 -11.22 1.01
CA LEU A 107 -6.22 -9.97 1.77
C LEU A 107 -7.10 -10.15 3.01
N ALA A 108 -8.26 -10.79 2.89
CA ALA A 108 -9.17 -11.03 4.02
C ALA A 108 -8.53 -11.92 5.10
N HIS A 109 -7.69 -12.88 4.72
CA HIS A 109 -6.90 -13.69 5.67
C HIS A 109 -5.93 -12.82 6.47
N PHE A 110 -5.15 -11.96 5.80
CA PHE A 110 -4.19 -11.09 6.49
C PHE A 110 -4.83 -10.07 7.43
N ARG A 111 -6.08 -9.64 7.19
CA ARG A 111 -6.81 -8.75 8.13
C ARG A 111 -6.96 -9.35 9.53
N GLN A 112 -6.85 -10.67 9.67
CA GLN A 112 -6.97 -11.39 10.94
C GLN A 112 -5.61 -11.69 11.59
N THR A 113 -4.51 -11.34 10.92
CA THR A 113 -3.13 -11.60 11.38
C THR A 113 -2.48 -10.36 11.95
N THR A 114 -1.43 -10.55 12.75
CA THR A 114 -0.68 -9.44 13.35
C THR A 114 0.17 -8.70 12.32
N GLU A 115 0.54 -7.46 12.61
CA GLU A 115 1.35 -6.62 11.72
C GLU A 115 2.69 -7.29 11.32
N ALA A 116 3.31 -8.03 12.23
CA ALA A 116 4.57 -8.73 11.99
C ALA A 116 4.42 -9.89 11.00
N GLU A 117 3.26 -10.57 11.00
CA GLU A 117 2.95 -11.69 10.12
C GLU A 117 2.54 -11.23 8.72
N GLN A 118 2.00 -10.01 8.59
CA GLN A 118 1.61 -9.45 7.30
C GLN A 118 2.81 -9.09 6.41
N GLY A 119 3.89 -8.54 7.00
CA GLY A 119 5.10 -8.16 6.26
C GLY A 119 4.81 -7.28 5.03
N TYR A 120 5.32 -7.66 3.86
CA TYR A 120 5.04 -6.99 2.58
C TYR A 120 3.81 -7.55 1.85
N ALA A 121 3.14 -8.57 2.41
CA ALA A 121 2.14 -9.29 1.66
C ALA A 121 0.92 -8.44 1.26
N PRO A 122 0.33 -7.61 2.14
CA PRO A 122 -0.75 -6.71 1.74
C PRO A 122 -0.35 -5.74 0.62
N ALA A 123 0.86 -5.19 0.66
CA ALA A 123 1.36 -4.27 -0.36
C ALA A 123 1.56 -4.96 -1.72
N ASN A 124 2.06 -6.20 -1.71
CA ASN A 124 2.25 -7.01 -2.91
C ASN A 124 0.92 -7.42 -3.54
N LEU A 125 -0.04 -7.87 -2.72
CA LEU A 125 -1.39 -8.21 -3.17
C LEU A 125 -2.11 -6.99 -3.73
N LEU A 126 -1.94 -5.83 -3.09
CA LEU A 126 -2.42 -4.55 -3.60
C LEU A 126 -1.82 -4.23 -4.97
N ALA A 127 -0.49 -4.38 -5.14
CA ALA A 127 0.18 -4.09 -6.41
C ALA A 127 -0.33 -5.01 -7.55
N LEU A 128 -0.64 -6.27 -7.24
CA LEU A 128 -1.25 -7.19 -8.20
C LEU A 128 -2.69 -6.78 -8.56
N LEU A 129 -3.52 -6.44 -7.56
CA LEU A 129 -4.89 -5.97 -7.77
C LEU A 129 -4.94 -4.64 -8.56
N LYS A 130 -3.99 -3.75 -8.30
CA LYS A 130 -3.78 -2.49 -9.01
C LYS A 130 -3.65 -2.72 -10.51
N ILE A 131 -2.77 -3.64 -10.92
CA ILE A 131 -2.54 -3.97 -12.34
C ILE A 131 -3.71 -4.77 -12.92
N LEU A 132 -4.29 -5.69 -12.15
CA LEU A 132 -5.38 -6.55 -12.60
C LEU A 132 -6.65 -5.75 -12.94
N ARG A 133 -7.03 -4.81 -12.08
CA ARG A 133 -8.26 -4.03 -12.20
C ARG A 133 -8.07 -2.68 -12.88
N GLY A 134 -6.86 -2.12 -12.82
CA GLY A 134 -6.60 -0.72 -13.18
C GLY A 134 -7.15 0.31 -12.18
N HIS A 135 -7.81 -0.15 -11.11
CA HIS A 135 -8.36 0.65 -10.02
C HIS A 135 -8.46 -0.20 -8.74
N LEU A 136 -8.58 0.44 -7.57
CA LEU A 136 -8.79 -0.25 -6.29
C LEU A 136 -10.17 0.04 -5.68
N ARG A 137 -11.12 0.52 -6.49
CA ARG A 137 -12.49 0.85 -6.04
C ARG A 137 -13.18 -0.30 -5.29
N GLY A 138 -13.87 0.04 -4.21
CA GLY A 138 -14.67 -0.89 -3.40
C GLY A 138 -13.90 -2.02 -2.71
N LEU A 139 -12.56 -1.97 -2.70
CA LEU A 139 -11.75 -2.96 -2.00
C LEU A 139 -11.60 -2.61 -0.53
N ASP A 140 -11.61 -3.64 0.31
CA ASP A 140 -11.39 -3.48 1.73
C ASP A 140 -9.92 -3.78 2.08
N PHE A 141 -9.19 -2.74 2.47
CA PHE A 141 -7.83 -2.79 2.98
C PHE A 141 -7.76 -2.56 4.49
N SER A 142 -8.89 -2.65 5.19
CA SER A 142 -8.97 -2.41 6.64
C SER A 142 -8.07 -3.38 7.42
N ASN A 143 -7.46 -2.88 8.50
CA ASN A 143 -6.56 -3.63 9.39
C ASN A 143 -5.34 -4.27 8.70
N LEU A 144 -4.93 -3.76 7.53
CA LEU A 144 -3.73 -4.23 6.83
C LEU A 144 -2.52 -3.33 7.07
N SER A 145 -1.33 -3.93 7.12
CA SER A 145 -0.04 -3.24 7.10
C SER A 145 0.44 -3.14 5.66
N ILE A 146 0.20 -1.97 5.04
CA ILE A 146 0.62 -1.67 3.67
C ILE A 146 1.97 -0.96 3.74
N ARG A 147 3.02 -1.70 3.40
CA ARG A 147 4.41 -1.23 3.47
C ARG A 147 4.95 -0.94 2.08
N ARG A 148 5.47 0.27 1.88
CA ARG A 148 6.18 0.67 0.65
C ARG A 148 5.38 0.45 -0.63
N ALA A 149 4.05 0.55 -0.55
CA ALA A 149 3.19 0.44 -1.71
C ALA A 149 3.19 1.77 -2.49
N SER A 150 3.20 1.67 -3.82
CA SER A 150 2.98 2.82 -4.69
C SER A 150 1.50 2.90 -5.04
N LEU A 151 0.84 3.93 -4.52
CA LEU A 151 -0.59 4.22 -4.75
C LEU A 151 -0.77 5.42 -5.66
N GLN A 152 0.16 5.61 -6.60
CA GLN A 152 0.19 6.80 -7.45
C GLN A 152 -0.79 6.72 -8.62
N GLY A 153 -1.72 7.67 -8.70
CA GLY A 153 -2.59 7.84 -9.88
C GLY A 153 -3.63 6.74 -10.05
N ILE A 154 -4.00 6.07 -8.96
CA ILE A 154 -4.98 4.98 -8.95
C ILE A 154 -6.27 5.44 -8.30
N ASP A 155 -7.37 5.10 -8.96
CA ASP A 155 -8.69 5.35 -8.44
C ASP A 155 -9.03 4.37 -7.30
N MET A 156 -9.37 4.91 -6.14
CA MET A 156 -9.66 4.15 -4.92
C MET A 156 -11.03 4.50 -4.34
N GLN A 157 -11.97 4.99 -5.17
CA GLN A 157 -13.31 5.35 -4.72
C GLN A 157 -13.97 4.19 -3.95
N ASP A 158 -14.53 4.48 -2.78
CA ASP A 158 -15.18 3.51 -1.87
C ASP A 158 -14.26 2.40 -1.33
N ALA A 159 -12.93 2.51 -1.50
CA ALA A 159 -11.99 1.60 -0.86
C ALA A 159 -11.86 1.94 0.64
N SER A 160 -11.93 0.93 1.51
CA SER A 160 -11.78 1.11 2.95
C SER A 160 -10.33 0.89 3.38
N PHE A 161 -9.77 1.82 4.14
CA PHE A 161 -8.48 1.69 4.81
C PHE A 161 -8.63 1.76 6.33
N SER A 162 -9.82 1.45 6.86
CA SER A 162 -10.12 1.59 8.28
C SER A 162 -9.15 0.77 9.14
N GLY A 163 -8.40 1.41 10.03
CA GLY A 163 -7.41 0.74 10.88
C GLY A 163 -6.20 0.16 10.13
N ALA A 164 -6.03 0.50 8.84
CA ALA A 164 -4.85 0.11 8.08
C ALA A 164 -3.62 0.93 8.52
N MET A 165 -2.47 0.26 8.62
CA MET A 165 -1.19 0.93 8.84
C MET A 165 -0.51 1.12 7.48
N ILE A 166 -0.14 2.35 7.15
CA ILE A 166 0.51 2.66 5.89
C ILE A 166 1.92 3.19 6.17
N LEU A 167 2.92 2.38 5.84
CA LEU A 167 4.32 2.63 6.20
C LEU A 167 5.13 2.88 4.93
N ASP A 168 5.96 3.93 4.91
CA ASP A 168 6.91 4.23 3.83
C ASP A 168 6.27 4.18 2.40
N SER A 169 4.97 4.45 2.28
CA SER A 169 4.23 4.30 1.02
C SER A 169 4.06 5.66 0.35
N THR A 170 4.11 5.69 -1.00
CA THR A 170 3.87 6.92 -1.75
C THR A 170 2.39 7.02 -2.07
N PHE A 171 1.70 7.92 -1.37
CA PHE A 171 0.38 8.37 -1.79
C PHE A 171 0.54 9.34 -2.95
N THR A 172 -0.19 9.06 -4.02
CA THR A 172 -0.64 10.10 -4.94
C THR A 172 -2.11 9.87 -5.10
N GLN A 173 -2.86 10.22 -4.05
CA GLN A 173 -3.91 11.13 -4.43
C GLN A 173 -3.16 12.35 -4.95
N ILE A 174 -3.26 12.57 -6.26
CA ILE A 174 -3.37 13.94 -6.70
C ILE A 174 -4.53 14.45 -5.85
N PHE A 175 -4.22 15.12 -4.76
CA PHE A 175 -5.23 15.88 -4.10
C PHE A 175 -5.78 16.74 -5.23
N ASP A 176 -7.06 16.59 -5.56
CA ASP A 176 -7.73 17.76 -6.12
C ASP A 176 -7.43 18.92 -5.16
N ALA A 177 -7.24 20.13 -5.69
CA ALA A 177 -6.59 21.25 -4.98
C ALA A 177 -6.92 21.23 -3.49
N LEU A 178 -5.92 20.93 -2.64
CA LEU A 178 -6.13 20.92 -1.19
C LEU A 178 -6.55 22.32 -0.78
N MET A 179 -7.70 22.40 -0.13
CA MET A 179 -8.28 23.69 0.25
C MET A 179 -8.04 23.97 1.73
N ALA A 180 -7.95 22.92 2.55
CA ALA A 180 -7.74 23.05 3.98
C ALA A 180 -6.90 21.91 4.55
N VAL A 181 -6.09 22.24 5.55
CA VAL A 181 -5.37 21.31 6.42
C VAL A 181 -5.56 21.76 7.88
N ALA A 182 -5.65 20.80 8.79
CA ALA A 182 -5.80 21.09 10.22
C ALA A 182 -5.03 20.06 11.05
N ILE A 183 -4.44 20.49 12.16
CA ILE A 183 -3.83 19.62 13.16
C ILE A 183 -4.65 19.76 14.43
N SER A 184 -4.96 18.63 15.07
CA SER A 184 -5.67 18.66 16.35
C SER A 184 -4.84 19.35 17.44
N PRO A 185 -5.45 19.99 18.44
CA PRO A 185 -4.76 20.76 19.47
C PRO A 185 -3.60 20.05 20.20
N LYS A 186 -3.68 18.73 20.44
CA LYS A 186 -2.63 17.94 21.10
C LYS A 186 -1.81 17.10 20.11
N GLY A 187 -1.98 17.33 18.80
CA GLY A 187 -1.27 16.61 17.75
C GLY A 187 -1.70 15.15 17.57
N LYS A 188 -2.84 14.73 18.15
CA LYS A 188 -3.37 13.37 18.01
C LYS A 188 -3.81 13.03 16.59
N TYR A 189 -4.27 14.02 15.84
CA TYR A 189 -4.78 13.86 14.49
C TYR A 189 -4.29 14.96 13.54
N TRP A 190 -4.17 14.58 12.28
CA TRP A 190 -4.01 15.49 11.15
C TRP A 190 -5.19 15.33 10.21
N ALA A 191 -5.68 16.41 9.61
CA ALA A 191 -6.74 16.34 8.62
C ALA A 191 -6.43 17.20 7.39
N ALA A 192 -6.95 16.78 6.24
CA ALA A 192 -6.90 17.52 4.98
C ALA A 192 -8.24 17.42 4.25
N ALA A 193 -8.55 18.43 3.46
CA ALA A 193 -9.77 18.53 2.64
C ALA A 193 -9.46 18.95 1.20
N SER A 194 -10.23 18.41 0.25
CA SER A 194 -10.11 18.74 -1.17
C SER A 194 -11.23 19.65 -1.69
N ARG A 195 -11.00 20.16 -2.91
CA ARG A 195 -12.03 20.76 -3.77
C ARG A 195 -13.14 19.76 -4.18
N SER A 196 -12.87 18.45 -4.19
CA SER A 196 -13.84 17.41 -4.56
C SER A 196 -14.77 16.97 -3.42
N GLY A 197 -14.55 17.47 -2.20
CA GLY A 197 -15.36 17.12 -1.02
C GLY A 197 -14.83 15.95 -0.20
N GLU A 198 -13.61 15.51 -0.48
CA GLU A 198 -12.93 14.42 0.23
C GLU A 198 -12.20 14.94 1.46
N ILE A 199 -12.18 14.12 2.51
CA ILE A 199 -11.52 14.40 3.78
C ILE A 199 -10.66 13.21 4.16
N TRP A 200 -9.45 13.54 4.62
CA TRP A 200 -8.48 12.59 5.12
C TRP A 200 -8.15 12.92 6.55
N LEU A 201 -8.03 11.88 7.37
CA LEU A 201 -7.67 11.95 8.77
C LEU A 201 -6.52 10.98 9.03
N TRP A 202 -5.40 11.48 9.53
CA TRP A 202 -4.25 10.69 9.97
C TRP A 202 -4.10 10.73 11.49
N GLY A 203 -3.44 9.70 12.04
CA GLY A 203 -3.07 9.60 13.45
C GLY A 203 -1.87 10.46 13.83
N ALA A 204 -1.45 10.36 15.10
CA ALA A 204 -0.47 11.23 15.74
C ALA A 204 0.93 11.17 15.12
N ASP A 205 1.26 10.07 14.43
CA ASP A 205 2.52 9.89 13.72
C ASP A 205 2.56 10.59 12.35
N GLY A 206 1.42 11.10 11.85
CA GLY A 206 1.28 11.69 10.52
C GLY A 206 1.44 10.69 9.37
N LEU A 207 1.61 9.40 9.69
CA LEU A 207 1.87 8.32 8.74
C LEU A 207 0.69 7.36 8.65
N THR A 208 -0.06 7.19 9.73
CA THR A 208 -1.21 6.28 9.76
C THR A 208 -2.48 6.99 9.32
N LEU A 209 -2.95 6.73 8.10
CA LEU A 209 -4.27 7.19 7.63
C LEU A 209 -5.37 6.44 8.38
N GLN A 210 -6.08 7.12 9.27
CA GLN A 210 -7.16 6.56 10.08
C GLN A 210 -8.45 6.43 9.28
N ARG A 211 -8.76 7.45 8.48
CA ARG A 211 -10.00 7.51 7.70
C ARG A 211 -9.83 8.40 6.48
N ALA A 212 -10.36 7.95 5.35
CA ALA A 212 -10.56 8.74 4.14
C ALA A 212 -11.99 8.56 3.69
N TRP A 213 -12.70 9.64 3.41
CA TRP A 213 -14.11 9.56 2.99
C TRP A 213 -14.53 10.80 2.23
N ARG A 214 -15.57 10.66 1.41
CA ARG A 214 -16.23 11.79 0.78
C ARG A 214 -17.26 12.39 1.75
N ALA A 215 -16.86 13.46 2.43
CA ALA A 215 -17.71 14.16 3.37
C ALA A 215 -18.76 15.02 2.67
N HIS A 216 -18.39 15.61 1.53
CA HIS A 216 -19.15 16.63 0.83
C HIS A 216 -19.18 16.37 -0.68
N VAL A 217 -20.15 16.99 -1.36
CA VAL A 217 -20.27 16.89 -2.83
C VAL A 217 -19.49 18.00 -3.55
N GLU A 218 -19.11 19.05 -2.84
CA GLU A 218 -18.31 20.19 -3.30
C GLU A 218 -17.11 20.50 -2.38
N THR A 219 -16.31 21.48 -2.81
CA THR A 219 -15.14 22.06 -2.14
C THR A 219 -15.33 22.21 -0.65
N VAL A 220 -14.37 21.70 0.13
CA VAL A 220 -14.31 21.86 1.58
C VAL A 220 -13.23 22.91 1.90
N PRO A 221 -13.56 24.21 1.91
CA PRO A 221 -12.59 25.26 2.20
C PRO A 221 -12.15 25.31 3.66
N THR A 222 -12.83 24.59 4.56
CA THR A 222 -12.56 24.71 6.00
C THR A 222 -12.73 23.39 6.74
N ILE A 223 -11.76 23.13 7.62
CA ILE A 223 -11.76 22.04 8.60
C ILE A 223 -11.32 22.62 9.94
N ALA A 224 -11.96 22.19 11.02
CA ALA A 224 -11.52 22.49 12.38
C ALA A 224 -11.70 21.29 13.32
N PHE A 225 -10.73 21.07 14.20
CA PHE A 225 -10.86 20.14 15.31
C PHE A 225 -11.45 20.85 16.52
N SER A 226 -12.26 20.13 17.29
CA SER A 226 -12.67 20.58 18.61
C SER A 226 -11.48 20.57 19.59
N PRO A 227 -11.49 21.45 20.62
CA PRO A 227 -10.44 21.50 21.65
C PRO A 227 -10.22 20.18 22.41
N ASP A 228 -11.26 19.35 22.50
CA ASP A 228 -11.23 18.05 23.17
C ASP A 228 -10.80 16.88 22.27
N GLU A 229 -10.50 17.14 21.00
CA GLU A 229 -10.10 16.16 19.97
C GLU A 229 -11.14 15.07 19.67
N ARG A 230 -12.40 15.31 20.03
CA ARG A 230 -13.50 14.36 19.82
C ARG A 230 -14.30 14.61 18.57
N THR A 231 -14.27 15.84 18.04
CA THR A 231 -15.12 16.23 16.93
C THR A 231 -14.30 16.91 15.84
N LEU A 232 -14.55 16.54 14.59
CA LEU A 232 -14.08 17.24 13.40
C LEU A 232 -15.26 17.98 12.78
N ALA A 233 -15.10 19.29 12.55
CA ALA A 233 -16.08 20.10 11.82
C ALA A 233 -15.58 20.38 10.41
N THR A 234 -16.46 20.22 9.41
CA THR A 234 -16.12 20.33 7.99
C THR A 234 -17.19 21.18 7.31
N GLY A 235 -16.78 22.28 6.68
CA GLY A 235 -17.68 23.19 5.96
C GLY A 235 -17.41 23.14 4.47
N SER A 236 -18.46 23.08 3.66
CA SER A 236 -18.36 22.96 2.20
C SER A 236 -19.17 24.01 1.45
N TRP A 237 -18.80 24.25 0.20
CA TRP A 237 -19.59 25.03 -0.76
C TRP A 237 -20.90 24.32 -1.17
N ASP A 238 -21.10 23.06 -0.78
CA ASP A 238 -22.41 22.38 -0.89
C ASP A 238 -23.49 22.95 0.05
N SER A 239 -23.20 24.08 0.70
CA SER A 239 -24.06 24.79 1.65
C SER A 239 -24.33 24.00 2.94
N THR A 240 -23.50 23.00 3.25
CA THR A 240 -23.60 22.23 4.49
C THR A 240 -22.35 22.34 5.35
N LEU A 241 -22.58 22.19 6.66
CA LEU A 241 -21.56 21.92 7.65
C LEU A 241 -21.84 20.57 8.29
N LYS A 242 -20.82 19.72 8.37
CA LYS A 242 -20.91 18.39 9.00
C LYS A 242 -19.99 18.30 10.20
N LEU A 243 -20.45 17.58 11.21
CA LEU A 243 -19.69 17.24 12.40
C LEU A 243 -19.44 15.74 12.41
N TRP A 244 -18.20 15.35 12.66
CA TRP A 244 -17.78 13.95 12.70
C TRP A 244 -17.26 13.62 14.08
N ASP A 245 -17.88 12.62 14.71
CA ASP A 245 -17.40 12.07 15.97
C ASP A 245 -16.16 11.18 15.71
N LEU A 246 -15.05 11.53 16.33
CA LEU A 246 -13.76 10.85 16.27
C LEU A 246 -13.56 9.86 17.44
N THR A 247 -14.51 9.77 18.36
CA THR A 247 -14.47 8.82 19.49
C THR A 247 -14.96 7.42 19.11
N LEU A 248 -15.76 7.32 18.06
CA LEU A 248 -16.21 6.05 17.47
C LEU A 248 -15.12 5.45 16.56
N VAL A 249 -14.00 5.06 17.15
CA VAL A 249 -12.98 4.19 16.52
C VAL A 249 -12.97 2.78 17.14
N SER A 250 -14.05 2.40 17.81
CA SER A 250 -14.31 1.00 18.13
C SER A 250 -15.79 0.69 17.93
N TYR A 251 -16.08 -0.07 16.87
CA TYR A 251 -17.38 -0.65 16.49
C TYR A 251 -18.49 0.32 16.04
N SER A 252 -18.79 0.27 14.75
CA SER A 252 -20.19 0.19 14.27
C SER A 252 -20.22 -0.24 12.81
N GLY A 253 -20.04 -1.54 12.60
CA GLY A 253 -20.86 -2.22 11.61
C GLY A 253 -22.27 -2.28 12.19
N GLN A 254 -23.10 -1.28 11.91
CA GLN A 254 -24.54 -1.41 11.95
C GLN A 254 -25.14 -0.37 11.02
N ALA A 255 -25.78 -0.87 9.97
CA ALA A 255 -26.69 -0.12 9.16
C ALA A 255 -27.73 0.55 10.06
N ASP A 256 -27.91 1.85 9.90
CA ASP A 256 -29.18 2.48 10.25
C ASP A 256 -29.73 3.15 9.00
N THR A 257 -30.48 2.33 8.25
CA THR A 257 -31.57 2.82 7.42
C THR A 257 -32.62 3.43 8.34
N ARG A 258 -32.86 4.74 8.23
CA ARG A 258 -34.21 5.30 8.38
C ARG A 258 -34.28 6.72 7.80
N ALA A 259 -35.22 6.81 6.84
CA ALA A 259 -35.99 7.92 6.28
C ALA A 259 -35.59 9.36 6.64
#